data_AF-A0A954JDJ8-F1
#
_entry.id   AF-A0A954JDJ8-F1
#
_cell.length_a   1.000
_cell.length_b   1.000
_cell.length_c   1.000
_cell.angle_alpha   90.00
_cell.angle_beta   90.00
_cell.angle_gamma   90.00
#
_symmetry.space_group_name_H-M   'P 1'
#
loop_
_entity.id
_entity.type
_entity.pdbx_description
1 polymer ?
#
loop_
_entity_poly.entity_id
_entity_poly.type
_entity_poly.pdbx_seq_one_letter_code
_entity_poly.pdbx_strand_id
1 'polypeptide(L)'
;KPGEGFDYCGDLLFHSEHKGFDIQAMLSKTISSRTFSFYYPETRPGSDRWLIVSSTNARFEDWAHLPEEQYQKDKEDLCESTINCLEKYIPDIRQKLDWIEASTPRTFQHYTRHVQGASFGTKFEGLKVSQTLPEQISGLHHAGSVGIIMSGWLGAVNYGVIVSNEIDKYLTPSAATV
;
A
#
# COMPACT_ATOMS: atom_id res chain seq x y z
N LYS A 1 10.04 -13.35 15.86
CA LYS A 1 11.24 -13.26 16.71
C LYS A 1 12.42 -13.65 15.85
N PRO A 2 13.63 -13.13 16.08
CA PRO A 2 14.81 -13.55 15.34
C PRO A 2 14.99 -15.07 15.40
N GLY A 3 15.29 -15.69 14.25
CA GLY A 3 15.48 -17.15 14.13
C GLY A 3 14.20 -17.98 14.03
N GLU A 4 13.02 -17.40 14.26
CA GLU A 4 11.74 -18.08 14.07
C GLU A 4 11.27 -18.00 12.62
N GLY A 5 10.75 -19.10 12.08
CA GLY A 5 10.18 -19.20 10.74
C GLY A 5 8.85 -19.96 10.72
N PHE A 6 8.25 -20.05 9.54
CA PHE A 6 7.04 -20.85 9.32
C PHE A 6 7.12 -21.58 7.98
N ASP A 7 6.31 -22.62 7.82
CA ASP A 7 6.28 -23.38 6.58
C ASP A 7 5.83 -22.50 5.42
N TYR A 8 6.27 -22.83 4.21
CA TYR A 8 5.89 -22.06 3.03
C TYR A 8 4.36 -22.10 2.81
N CYS A 9 3.74 -20.92 2.70
CA CYS A 9 2.30 -20.72 2.56
C CYS A 9 1.92 -20.07 1.20
N GLY A 10 2.88 -19.92 0.29
CA GLY A 10 2.73 -19.12 -0.92
C GLY A 10 3.03 -17.64 -0.71
N ASP A 11 3.26 -16.91 -1.79
CA ASP A 11 3.58 -15.47 -1.72
C ASP A 11 2.36 -14.61 -1.40
N LEU A 12 1.16 -15.06 -1.80
CA LEU A 12 -0.09 -14.31 -1.69
C LEU A 12 -1.27 -15.22 -1.32
N LEU A 13 -1.96 -14.88 -0.24
CA LEU A 13 -3.15 -15.59 0.22
C LEU A 13 -4.34 -14.63 0.33
N PHE A 14 -5.47 -15.03 -0.27
CA PHE A 14 -6.74 -14.30 -0.17
C PHE A 14 -7.68 -15.05 0.77
N HIS A 15 -8.15 -14.37 1.80
CA HIS A 15 -9.11 -14.90 2.76
C HIS A 15 -10.40 -14.09 2.73
N SER A 16 -11.55 -14.75 2.73
CA SER A 16 -12.85 -14.12 2.98
C SER A 16 -13.76 -15.05 3.78
N GLU A 17 -14.35 -14.51 4.84
CA GLU A 17 -15.45 -15.11 5.60
C GLU A 17 -16.81 -14.61 5.09
N HIS A 18 -16.80 -13.57 4.25
CA HIS A 18 -17.99 -13.01 3.64
C HIS A 18 -18.39 -13.80 2.38
N LYS A 19 -19.70 -14.01 2.19
CA LYS A 19 -20.24 -14.73 1.03
C LYS A 19 -20.70 -13.75 -0.03
N GLY A 20 -20.19 -13.92 -1.25
CA GLY A 20 -20.54 -13.05 -2.37
C GLY A 20 -19.77 -11.73 -2.35
N PHE A 21 -20.05 -10.89 -3.35
CA PHE A 21 -19.44 -9.57 -3.48
C PHE A 21 -20.24 -8.53 -2.70
N ASP A 22 -19.59 -7.85 -1.76
CA ASP A 22 -20.19 -6.77 -0.98
C ASP A 22 -19.14 -5.69 -0.68
N ILE A 23 -19.32 -4.52 -1.28
CA ILE A 23 -18.43 -3.35 -1.11
C ILE A 23 -18.46 -2.83 0.32
N GLN A 24 -19.63 -2.87 0.98
CA GLN A 24 -19.77 -2.39 2.35
C GLN A 24 -19.01 -3.29 3.31
N ALA A 25 -19.10 -4.60 3.13
CA ALA A 25 -18.33 -5.57 3.91
C ALA A 25 -16.82 -5.43 3.66
N MET A 26 -16.40 -5.18 2.42
CA MET A 26 -14.99 -4.96 2.08
C MET A 26 -14.40 -3.69 2.69
N LEU A 27 -15.20 -2.63 2.85
CA LEU A 27 -14.78 -1.35 3.42
C LEU A 27 -14.96 -1.26 4.94
N SER A 28 -15.70 -2.19 5.53
CA SER A 28 -16.04 -2.21 6.94
C SER A 28 -14.80 -2.36 7.83
N LYS A 29 -14.84 -1.66 8.96
CA LYS A 29 -13.88 -1.83 10.07
C LYS A 29 -13.99 -3.22 10.73
N THR A 30 -15.15 -3.87 10.63
CA THR A 30 -15.32 -5.30 10.96
C THR A 30 -14.88 -6.14 9.76
N ILE A 31 -13.60 -6.49 9.73
CA ILE A 31 -12.96 -7.08 8.56
C ILE A 31 -13.28 -8.56 8.43
N SER A 32 -13.90 -8.89 7.30
CA SER A 32 -14.22 -10.27 6.89
C SER A 32 -13.33 -10.76 5.74
N SER A 33 -12.64 -9.88 5.03
CA SER A 33 -11.78 -10.20 3.88
C SER A 33 -10.39 -9.61 4.05
N ARG A 34 -9.33 -10.40 3.80
CA ARG A 34 -7.93 -10.02 3.96
C ARG A 34 -7.09 -10.58 2.83
N THR A 35 -6.08 -9.82 2.41
CA THR A 35 -4.98 -10.34 1.59
C THR A 35 -3.72 -10.40 2.44
N PHE A 36 -3.06 -11.54 2.49
CA PHE A 36 -1.76 -11.72 3.14
C PHE A 36 -0.68 -11.85 2.08
N SER A 37 0.33 -10.98 2.13
CA SER A 37 1.55 -11.09 1.34
C SER A 37 2.67 -11.60 2.25
N PHE A 38 3.33 -12.68 1.86
CA PHE A 38 4.40 -13.30 2.61
C PHE A 38 5.74 -12.93 1.99
N TYR A 39 6.68 -12.49 2.83
CA TYR A 39 8.05 -12.19 2.44
C TYR A 39 8.98 -13.07 3.24
N TYR A 40 9.69 -13.92 2.53
CA TYR A 40 10.61 -14.91 3.08
C TYR A 40 12.05 -14.35 3.12
N PRO A 41 12.97 -14.93 3.92
CA PRO A 41 14.36 -14.48 3.99
C PRO A 41 15.04 -14.34 2.62
N GLU A 42 14.71 -15.22 1.68
CA GLU A 42 15.27 -15.24 0.33
C GLU A 42 14.86 -14.02 -0.49
N THR A 43 13.74 -13.35 -0.15
CA THR A 43 13.30 -12.12 -0.82
C THR A 43 14.24 -10.95 -0.53
N ARG A 44 14.90 -10.94 0.63
CA ARG A 44 15.92 -9.93 0.97
C ARG A 44 17.08 -10.58 1.73
N PRO A 45 18.04 -11.17 0.99
CA PRO A 45 19.20 -11.85 1.58
C PRO A 45 19.97 -10.95 2.54
N GLY A 46 20.46 -11.52 3.64
CA GLY A 46 21.22 -10.82 4.68
C GLY A 46 20.39 -10.11 5.73
N SER A 47 19.05 -10.13 5.61
CA SER A 47 18.17 -9.70 6.71
C SER A 47 17.65 -10.85 7.56
N ASP A 48 17.57 -12.07 7.01
CA ASP A 48 17.05 -13.28 7.66
C ASP A 48 15.69 -13.09 8.34
N ARG A 49 14.88 -12.16 7.80
CA ARG A 49 13.57 -11.78 8.34
C ARG A 49 12.44 -12.34 7.52
N TRP A 50 11.41 -12.76 8.24
CA TRP A 50 10.11 -13.10 7.73
C TRP A 50 9.17 -11.92 7.97
N LEU A 51 8.44 -11.49 6.95
CA LEU A 51 7.44 -10.43 7.06
C LEU A 51 6.13 -10.90 6.45
N ILE A 52 5.03 -10.54 7.10
CA ILE A 52 3.68 -10.78 6.57
C ILE A 52 2.97 -9.44 6.57
N VAL A 53 2.44 -9.07 5.42
CA VAL A 53 1.62 -7.85 5.27
C VAL A 53 0.18 -8.27 5.05
N SER A 54 -0.70 -7.90 5.98
CA SER A 54 -2.15 -7.99 5.78
C SER A 54 -2.65 -6.68 5.19
N SER A 55 -3.37 -6.76 4.07
CA SER A 55 -3.99 -5.61 3.39
C SER A 55 -5.51 -5.78 3.33
N THR A 56 -6.21 -4.69 3.66
CA THR A 56 -7.67 -4.59 3.65
C THR A 56 -8.08 -3.22 3.12
N ASN A 57 -9.30 -3.10 2.60
CA ASN A 57 -9.87 -1.78 2.30
C ASN A 57 -10.39 -1.14 3.60
N ALA A 58 -10.51 0.18 3.60
CA ALA A 58 -11.01 0.94 4.74
C ALA A 58 -11.70 2.22 4.26
N ARG A 59 -12.71 2.65 5.01
CA ARG A 59 -13.27 4.01 4.92
C ARG A 59 -12.40 4.98 5.69
N PHE A 60 -12.17 6.17 5.15
CA PHE A 60 -11.38 7.18 5.87
C PHE A 60 -12.13 7.69 7.11
N GLU A 61 -13.44 7.92 6.97
CA GLU A 61 -14.34 8.43 8.00
C GLU A 61 -14.38 7.56 9.27
N ASP A 62 -14.20 6.24 9.13
CA ASP A 62 -14.18 5.28 10.25
C ASP A 62 -12.95 5.43 11.17
N TRP A 63 -11.93 6.17 10.71
CA TRP A 63 -10.67 6.40 11.43
C TRP A 63 -10.39 7.87 11.72
N ALA A 64 -10.79 8.77 10.82
CA ALA A 64 -10.36 10.17 10.78
C ALA A 64 -10.69 10.97 12.05
N HIS A 65 -11.82 10.67 12.69
CA HIS A 65 -12.37 11.47 13.79
C HIS A 65 -12.37 10.75 15.13
N LEU A 66 -11.68 9.62 15.23
CA LEU A 66 -11.56 8.87 16.48
C LEU A 66 -10.74 9.67 17.51
N PRO A 67 -11.19 9.75 18.77
CA PRO A 67 -10.34 10.14 19.88
C PRO A 67 -9.09 9.25 19.93
N GLU A 68 -7.97 9.80 20.39
CA GLU A 68 -6.68 9.10 20.30
C GLU A 68 -6.67 7.74 21.03
N GLU A 69 -7.29 7.67 22.21
CA GLU A 69 -7.44 6.42 22.96
C GLU A 69 -8.20 5.35 22.16
N GLN A 70 -9.34 5.73 21.56
CA GLN A 70 -10.13 4.83 20.73
C GLN A 70 -9.39 4.42 19.44
N TYR A 71 -8.64 5.35 18.85
CA TYR A 71 -7.82 5.08 17.67
C TYR A 71 -6.75 4.00 17.95
N GLN A 72 -6.06 4.09 19.08
CA GLN A 72 -5.06 3.07 19.46
C GLN A 72 -5.73 1.73 19.76
N LYS A 73 -6.83 1.72 20.52
CA LYS A 73 -7.61 0.51 20.77
C LYS A 73 -8.08 -0.17 19.48
N ASP A 74 -8.61 0.60 18.53
CA ASP A 74 -9.09 0.05 17.26
C ASP A 74 -7.95 -0.49 16.38
N LYS A 75 -6.75 0.08 16.49
CA LYS A 75 -5.54 -0.48 15.85
C LYS A 75 -5.15 -1.81 16.49
N GLU A 76 -5.22 -1.92 17.81
CA GLU A 76 -4.95 -3.17 18.53
C GLU A 76 -5.96 -4.25 18.14
N ASP A 77 -7.26 -3.92 18.08
CA ASP A 77 -8.31 -4.84 17.62
C ASP A 77 -8.09 -5.31 16.17
N LEU A 78 -7.61 -4.41 15.30
CA LEU A 78 -7.22 -4.75 13.93
C LEU A 78 -6.05 -5.74 13.89
N CYS A 79 -5.01 -5.50 14.69
CA CYS A 79 -3.88 -6.41 14.84
C CYS A 79 -4.33 -7.80 15.34
N GLU A 80 -5.11 -7.84 16.41
CA GLU A 80 -5.57 -9.08 17.05
C GLU A 80 -6.49 -9.89 16.12
N SER A 81 -7.46 -9.25 15.48
CA SER A 81 -8.35 -9.95 14.52
C SER A 81 -7.58 -10.47 13.30
N THR A 82 -6.52 -9.77 12.89
CA THR A 82 -5.65 -10.21 11.79
C THR A 82 -4.82 -11.42 12.18
N ILE A 83 -4.25 -11.44 13.39
CA ILE A 83 -3.51 -12.61 13.92
C ILE A 83 -4.45 -13.81 14.02
N ASN A 84 -5.66 -13.64 14.58
CA ASN A 84 -6.63 -14.73 14.71
C ASN A 84 -7.01 -15.35 13.35
N CYS A 85 -7.12 -14.51 12.30
CA CYS A 85 -7.34 -14.99 10.94
C CYS A 85 -6.12 -15.74 10.39
N LEU A 86 -4.91 -15.20 10.61
CA LEU A 86 -3.66 -15.76 10.13
C LEU A 86 -3.32 -17.11 10.78
N GLU A 87 -3.70 -17.31 12.04
CA GLU A 87 -3.47 -18.56 12.80
C GLU A 87 -4.13 -19.79 12.17
N LYS A 88 -5.18 -19.60 11.34
CA LYS A 88 -5.79 -20.65 10.53
C LYS A 88 -4.84 -21.23 9.47
N TYR A 89 -3.80 -20.48 9.10
CA TYR A 89 -2.83 -20.81 8.06
C TYR A 89 -1.43 -21.05 8.61
N ILE A 90 -1.05 -20.32 9.66
CA ILE A 90 0.21 -20.51 10.38
C ILE A 90 -0.11 -20.78 11.85
N PRO A 91 -0.20 -22.07 12.24
CA PRO A 91 -0.41 -22.44 13.64
C PRO A 91 0.64 -21.82 14.55
N ASP A 92 0.23 -21.42 15.75
CA ASP A 92 1.10 -20.86 16.79
C ASP A 92 1.86 -19.59 16.36
N ILE A 93 1.38 -18.86 15.34
CA ILE A 93 2.05 -17.64 14.83
C ILE A 93 2.36 -16.63 15.96
N ARG A 94 1.50 -16.55 16.99
CA ARG A 94 1.71 -15.71 18.17
C ARG A 94 3.02 -16.01 18.89
N GLN A 95 3.43 -17.27 18.96
CA GLN A 95 4.67 -17.67 19.61
C GLN A 95 5.90 -17.21 18.81
N LYS A 96 5.72 -17.02 17.50
CA LYS A 96 6.74 -16.64 16.52
C LYS A 96 6.80 -15.13 16.27
N LEU A 97 5.78 -14.36 16.61
CA LEU A 97 5.73 -12.90 16.37
C LEU A 97 6.77 -12.15 17.21
N ASP A 98 7.49 -11.23 16.56
CA ASP A 98 8.39 -10.26 17.22
C ASP A 98 7.72 -8.90 17.41
N TRP A 99 7.00 -8.48 16.37
CA TRP A 99 6.43 -7.15 16.24
C TRP A 99 5.14 -7.25 15.45
N ILE A 100 4.16 -6.43 15.84
CA ILE A 100 2.95 -6.20 15.06
C ILE A 100 2.58 -4.73 15.14
N GLU A 101 2.16 -4.17 14.01
CA GLU A 101 1.67 -2.80 13.93
C GLU A 101 0.64 -2.69 12.81
N ALA A 102 -0.37 -1.86 13.04
CA ALA A 102 -1.34 -1.46 12.02
C ALA A 102 -1.04 -0.05 11.50
N SER A 103 -1.15 0.13 10.18
CA SER A 103 -1.28 1.45 9.56
C SER A 103 -2.72 1.66 9.11
N THR A 104 -3.22 2.88 9.28
CA THR A 104 -4.62 3.24 8.97
C THR A 104 -4.65 4.36 7.92
N PRO A 105 -5.82 4.75 7.39
CA PRO A 105 -5.95 5.94 6.56
C PRO A 105 -5.39 7.22 7.21
N ARG A 106 -5.46 7.37 8.55
CA ARG A 106 -4.79 8.49 9.26
C ARG A 106 -3.27 8.42 9.14
N THR A 107 -2.69 7.22 9.26
CA THR A 107 -1.25 6.98 9.07
C THR A 107 -0.82 7.40 7.65
N PHE A 108 -1.56 6.93 6.64
CA PHE A 108 -1.26 7.27 5.24
C PHE A 108 -1.36 8.77 4.99
N GLN A 109 -2.44 9.41 5.43
CA GLN A 109 -2.61 10.86 5.29
C GLN A 109 -1.49 11.65 5.97
N HIS A 110 -1.03 11.22 7.14
CA HIS A 110 0.06 11.88 7.86
C HIS A 110 1.37 11.83 7.07
N TYR A 111 1.79 10.62 6.64
CA TYR A 111 3.10 10.41 6.03
C TYR A 111 3.16 10.77 4.54
N THR A 112 2.10 10.51 3.78
CA THR A 112 2.11 10.72 2.32
C THR A 112 1.35 11.97 1.90
N ARG A 113 0.62 12.62 2.81
CA ARG A 113 -0.28 13.75 2.53
C ARG A 113 -1.36 13.44 1.48
N HIS A 114 -1.60 12.16 1.19
CA HIS A 114 -2.66 11.77 0.29
C HIS A 114 -4.02 12.13 0.88
N VAL A 115 -4.88 12.69 0.03
CA VAL A 115 -6.25 13.05 0.38
C VAL A 115 -6.97 11.84 0.96
N GLN A 116 -7.56 12.00 2.13
CA GLN A 116 -8.28 10.95 2.86
C GLN A 116 -7.46 9.66 3.07
N GLY A 117 -6.13 9.76 3.11
CA GLY A 117 -5.26 8.61 3.36
C GLY A 117 -5.29 7.55 2.27
N ALA A 118 -5.63 7.91 1.03
CA ALA A 118 -5.60 6.97 -0.09
C ALA A 118 -4.20 6.36 -0.25
N SER A 119 -4.07 5.03 -0.19
CA SER A 119 -2.76 4.35 -0.24
C SER A 119 -2.02 4.56 -1.56
N PHE A 120 -2.75 4.72 -2.67
CA PHE A 120 -2.18 4.89 -4.01
C PHE A 120 -2.63 6.18 -4.72
N GLY A 121 -3.25 7.12 -3.99
CA GLY A 121 -3.79 8.36 -4.55
C GLY A 121 -4.90 8.13 -5.58
N THR A 122 -5.05 9.07 -6.52
CA THR A 122 -5.98 8.97 -7.65
C THR A 122 -5.33 8.20 -8.80
N LYS A 123 -6.09 7.31 -9.46
CA LYS A 123 -5.54 6.47 -10.54
C LYS A 123 -5.72 7.13 -11.91
N PHE A 124 -6.96 7.27 -12.36
CA PHE A 124 -7.26 7.66 -13.74
C PHE A 124 -7.29 9.18 -13.89
N GLU A 125 -7.81 9.88 -12.88
CA GLU A 125 -8.00 11.32 -12.87
C GLU A 125 -6.66 12.08 -12.80
N GLY A 126 -5.65 11.48 -12.16
CA GLY A 126 -4.33 12.09 -11.97
C GLY A 126 -3.45 12.09 -13.22
N LEU A 127 -3.59 11.09 -14.10
CA LEU A 127 -2.69 10.91 -15.26
C LEU A 127 -2.76 12.10 -16.23
N LYS A 128 -3.97 12.51 -16.64
CA LYS A 128 -4.10 13.59 -17.62
C LYS A 128 -3.56 14.91 -17.06
N VAL A 129 -3.86 15.22 -15.80
CA VAL A 129 -3.37 16.41 -15.09
C VAL A 129 -1.85 16.41 -15.06
N SER A 130 -1.25 15.27 -14.70
CA SER A 130 0.20 15.10 -14.63
C SER A 130 0.88 15.30 -15.99
N GLN A 131 0.32 14.73 -17.05
CA GLN A 131 0.86 14.82 -18.41
C GLN A 131 0.83 16.24 -18.99
N THR A 132 -0.21 17.02 -18.69
CA THR A 132 -0.36 18.38 -19.25
C THR A 132 0.31 19.46 -18.39
N LEU A 133 0.88 19.11 -17.24
CA LEU A 133 1.51 20.08 -16.33
C LEU A 133 2.65 20.88 -16.99
N PRO A 134 3.56 20.29 -17.80
CA PRO A 134 4.61 21.04 -18.48
C PRO A 134 4.08 22.04 -19.53
N GLU A 135 2.87 21.82 -20.06
CA GLU A 135 2.21 22.75 -21.00
C GLU A 135 1.73 24.02 -20.28
N GLN A 136 1.44 23.92 -18.99
CA GLN A 136 0.97 25.04 -18.17
C GLN A 136 2.13 25.81 -17.53
N ILE A 137 3.18 25.09 -17.11
CA ILE A 137 4.36 25.67 -16.47
C ILE A 137 5.59 25.01 -17.06
N SER A 138 6.34 25.79 -17.84
CA SER A 138 7.56 25.32 -18.51
C SER A 138 8.58 24.77 -17.51
N GLY A 139 9.08 23.57 -17.77
CA GLY A 139 10.03 22.86 -16.90
C GLY A 139 9.41 22.21 -15.65
N LEU A 140 8.10 22.31 -15.43
CA LEU A 140 7.44 21.64 -14.30
C LEU A 140 6.91 20.26 -14.73
N HIS A 141 7.48 19.21 -14.16
CA HIS A 141 7.05 17.84 -14.38
C HIS A 141 6.58 17.19 -13.06
N HIS A 142 5.63 16.27 -13.16
CA HIS A 142 5.12 15.49 -12.03
C HIS A 142 5.39 14.01 -12.27
N ALA A 143 5.84 13.30 -11.23
CA ALA A 143 6.14 11.86 -11.25
C ALA A 143 5.65 11.20 -9.96
N GLY A 144 5.54 9.87 -9.96
CA GLY A 144 5.00 9.07 -8.84
C GLY A 144 3.73 8.30 -9.20
N SER A 145 3.31 7.39 -8.33
CA SER A 145 2.22 6.43 -8.63
C SER A 145 0.84 7.07 -8.80
N VAL A 146 0.66 8.33 -8.40
CA VAL A 146 -0.60 9.09 -8.54
C VAL A 146 -0.73 9.70 -9.95
N GLY A 147 0.37 9.80 -10.69
CA GLY A 147 0.40 10.33 -12.06
C GLY A 147 0.30 9.27 -13.15
N ILE A 148 0.00 8.01 -12.82
CA ILE A 148 -0.03 6.88 -13.77
C ILE A 148 -1.10 5.86 -13.40
N ILE A 149 -1.52 5.04 -14.36
CA ILE A 149 -2.55 3.99 -14.18
C ILE A 149 -2.06 2.86 -13.24
N MET A 150 -0.75 2.64 -13.14
CA MET A 150 -0.14 1.61 -12.29
C MET A 150 0.02 2.09 -10.84
N SER A 151 -0.35 1.24 -9.87
CA SER A 151 -0.21 1.55 -8.44
C SER A 151 1.12 1.05 -7.85
N GLY A 152 1.47 1.58 -6.67
CA GLY A 152 2.59 1.10 -5.87
C GLY A 152 3.96 1.46 -6.46
N TRP A 153 4.99 0.79 -5.93
CA TRP A 153 6.38 1.09 -6.27
C TRP A 153 6.66 0.94 -7.77
N LEU A 154 6.06 -0.07 -8.43
CA LEU A 154 6.21 -0.30 -9.86
C LEU A 154 5.67 0.89 -10.67
N GLY A 155 4.49 1.41 -10.30
CA GLY A 155 3.93 2.59 -10.93
C GLY A 155 4.81 3.83 -10.74
N ALA A 156 5.31 4.04 -9.52
CA ALA A 156 6.19 5.17 -9.22
C ALA A 156 7.49 5.13 -10.03
N VAL A 157 8.16 3.97 -10.09
CA VAL A 157 9.41 3.80 -10.86
C VAL A 157 9.16 3.98 -12.36
N ASN A 158 8.15 3.29 -12.91
CA ASN A 158 7.84 3.37 -14.33
C ASN A 158 7.50 4.80 -14.75
N TYR A 159 6.72 5.51 -13.94
CA TYR A 159 6.39 6.89 -14.27
C TYR A 159 7.58 7.84 -14.13
N GLY A 160 8.47 7.59 -13.17
CA GLY A 160 9.76 8.29 -13.07
C GLY A 160 10.59 8.17 -14.35
N VAL A 161 10.71 6.96 -14.91
CA VAL A 161 11.44 6.71 -16.17
C VAL A 161 10.80 7.41 -17.36
N ILE A 162 9.46 7.41 -17.45
CA ILE A 162 8.74 8.12 -18.51
C ILE A 162 9.00 9.62 -18.41
N VAL A 163 8.83 10.19 -17.22
CA VAL A 163 9.00 11.63 -16.98
C VAL A 163 10.44 12.07 -17.17
N SER A 164 11.44 11.25 -16.80
CA SER A 164 12.85 11.57 -17.05
C SER A 164 13.15 11.69 -18.54
N ASN A 165 12.55 10.85 -19.39
CA ASN A 165 12.71 10.97 -20.85
C ASN A 165 12.06 12.25 -21.41
N GLU A 166 10.94 12.70 -20.84
CA GLU A 166 10.32 13.98 -21.24
C GLU A 166 11.16 15.19 -20.80
N ILE A 167 11.77 15.12 -19.62
CA ILE A 167 12.72 16.14 -19.15
C ILE A 167 13.95 16.19 -20.05
N ASP A 168 14.50 15.04 -20.45
CA ASP A 168 15.65 14.98 -21.35
C ASP A 168 15.35 15.66 -22.70
N LYS A 169 14.20 15.34 -23.31
CA LYS A 169 13.74 16.03 -24.53
C LYS A 169 13.58 17.54 -24.36
N TYR A 170 13.12 17.99 -23.19
CA TYR A 170 12.95 19.41 -22.88
C TYR A 170 14.29 20.14 -22.72
N LEU A 171 15.29 19.51 -22.07
CA LEU A 171 16.60 20.11 -21.81
C LEU A 171 17.55 20.02 -23.01
N THR A 172 17.46 18.95 -23.79
CA THR A 172 18.26 18.72 -25.00
C THR A 172 17.35 18.61 -26.22
N PRO A 173 16.67 19.70 -26.61
CA PRO A 173 15.92 19.69 -27.86
C PRO A 173 16.90 19.38 -28.99
N SER A 174 16.63 18.31 -29.73
CA SER A 174 17.42 17.99 -30.92
C SER A 174 17.48 19.22 -31.83
N ALA A 175 18.68 19.61 -32.27
CA ALA A 175 18.82 20.67 -33.25
C ALA A 175 17.94 20.29 -34.45
N ALA A 176 17.05 21.20 -34.87
CA ALA A 176 16.25 20.97 -36.05
C ALA A 176 17.20 20.71 -37.22
N THR A 177 17.21 19.49 -37.75
CA THR A 177 17.81 19.21 -39.06
C THR A 177 16.99 19.97 -40.09
N VAL A 178 17.58 21.07 -40.58
CA VAL A 178 17.09 21.88 -41.70
C VAL A 178 17.24 21.08 -42.99
#